data_AF-B4R9R6-F1
#
_entry.id   AF-B4R9R6-F1
#
_cell.length_a   1.000
_cell.length_b   1.000
_cell.length_c   1.000
_cell.angle_alpha   90.00
_cell.angle_beta   90.00
_cell.angle_gamma   90.00
#
_symmetry.space_group_name_H-M   'P 1'
#
loop_
_entity.id
_entity.type
_entity.pdbx_description
1 polymer ?
#
loop_
_entity_poly.entity_id
_entity_poly.type
_entity_poly.pdbx_seq_one_letter_code
_entity_poly.pdbx_strand_id
1 'polypeptide(L)'
;MRDGGRLAAAIEVLTEIEARHRPVRLALKAWGEAARYAGAKDRAFVSGLVLDVLRRRRSLAWRMGEEGPRAAALGALRFLWDWPLERIAEAAAEDPHGPGPLSDAERAALETPRDLADAPPAVRGDYPDWLDAGFARAFGEARAEEGAALAERAPVDLRVNTLKTDPERALKALASVEARPTGVLPTALRIAAPDPAARGGAVEAIPQFSKGWFEVQDLGSQIAASAAGEVKGAQVLDLCAGGGGKTLALAAAMGNTGQIYAYDSDARRLTDTVRRGDRAGARNLQVRSPVNPEPLKGLEGRMDVVFVDAPCTGTGSWRRHPDTKWRLTPEALARRQAEQDQVLDDAARFVKAGGRIVYVTCSVLPEEDEDRVEAFLQRHSGFARRAATDQANLADYLTPAGDLRLSPRTSGTDGFFVAVLEKAR
;
A
#
# COMPACT_ATOMS: atom_id res chain seq x y z
N MET A 1 14.94 22.26 -16.47
CA MET A 1 15.20 21.50 -17.71
C MET A 1 14.05 21.77 -18.69
N ARG A 2 14.31 21.73 -20.01
CA ARG A 2 13.25 21.69 -21.02
C ARG A 2 12.64 20.29 -21.11
N ASP A 3 11.56 20.14 -21.86
CA ASP A 3 10.80 18.88 -21.94
C ASP A 3 11.65 17.73 -22.52
N GLY A 4 12.49 17.98 -23.54
CA GLY A 4 13.36 16.94 -24.09
C GLY A 4 14.34 16.36 -23.08
N GLY A 5 15.02 17.24 -22.32
CA GLY A 5 15.92 16.79 -21.25
C GLY A 5 15.22 16.04 -20.12
N ARG A 6 13.96 16.38 -19.81
CA ARG A 6 13.17 15.66 -18.80
C ARG A 6 12.76 14.27 -19.28
N LEU A 7 12.34 14.16 -20.54
CA LEU A 7 12.02 12.88 -21.18
C LEU A 7 13.26 11.98 -21.23
N ALA A 8 14.40 12.49 -21.69
CA ALA A 8 15.66 11.74 -21.74
C ALA A 8 16.07 11.22 -20.35
N ALA A 9 15.97 12.06 -19.31
CA ALA A 9 16.27 11.67 -17.94
C ALA A 9 15.33 10.56 -17.42
N ALA A 10 14.04 10.60 -17.76
CA ALA A 10 13.11 9.53 -17.38
C ALA A 10 13.45 8.20 -18.07
N ILE A 11 13.80 8.24 -19.36
CA ILE A 11 14.24 7.06 -20.13
C ILE A 11 15.52 6.48 -19.52
N GLU A 12 16.49 7.32 -19.15
CA GLU A 12 17.74 6.90 -18.50
C GLU A 12 17.45 6.15 -17.18
N VAL A 13 16.60 6.72 -16.32
CA VAL A 13 16.22 6.11 -15.05
C VAL A 13 15.50 4.77 -15.27
N LEU A 14 14.55 4.70 -16.20
CA LEU A 14 13.84 3.47 -16.54
C LEU A 14 14.81 2.39 -17.06
N THR A 15 15.75 2.78 -17.91
CA THR A 15 16.80 1.90 -18.43
C THR A 15 17.68 1.35 -17.31
N GLU A 16 18.07 2.18 -16.32
CA GLU A 16 18.84 1.71 -15.17
C GLU A 16 18.06 0.71 -14.32
N ILE A 17 16.76 0.99 -14.07
CA ILE A 17 15.88 0.09 -13.30
C ILE A 17 15.79 -1.27 -13.96
N GLU A 18 15.58 -1.30 -15.28
CA GLU A 18 15.46 -2.53 -16.05
C GLU A 18 16.80 -3.30 -16.10
N ALA A 19 17.90 -2.63 -16.46
CA ALA A 19 19.19 -3.28 -16.63
C ALA A 19 19.82 -3.78 -15.31
N ARG A 20 19.55 -3.12 -14.18
CA ARG A 20 20.16 -3.45 -12.88
C ARG A 20 19.18 -4.05 -11.87
N HIS A 21 17.92 -4.25 -12.24
CA HIS A 21 16.84 -4.70 -11.35
C HIS A 21 16.77 -3.89 -10.04
N ARG A 22 17.07 -2.58 -10.11
CA ARG A 22 17.22 -1.71 -8.95
C ARG A 22 15.87 -1.15 -8.49
N PRO A 23 15.59 -1.05 -7.18
CA PRO A 23 14.38 -0.37 -6.68
C PRO A 23 14.27 1.07 -7.19
N VAL A 24 13.05 1.48 -7.59
CA VAL A 24 12.83 2.80 -8.23
C VAL A 24 13.29 3.95 -7.35
N ARG A 25 13.07 3.86 -6.03
CA ARG A 25 13.51 4.87 -5.05
C ARG A 25 15.03 5.08 -5.08
N LEU A 26 15.81 4.01 -5.25
CA LEU A 26 17.27 4.09 -5.28
C LEU A 26 17.77 4.63 -6.63
N ALA A 27 17.14 4.24 -7.75
CA ALA A 27 17.46 4.77 -9.06
C ALA A 27 17.17 6.29 -9.15
N LEU A 28 15.97 6.72 -8.75
CA LEU A 28 15.60 8.14 -8.72
C LEU A 28 16.48 8.96 -7.76
N LYS A 29 16.87 8.38 -6.61
CA LYS A 29 17.81 9.03 -5.69
C LYS A 29 19.18 9.22 -6.34
N ALA A 30 19.75 8.17 -6.93
CA ALA A 30 21.05 8.22 -7.58
C ALA A 30 21.07 9.21 -8.75
N TRP A 31 20.06 9.17 -9.62
CA TRP A 31 19.88 10.15 -10.68
C TRP A 31 19.77 11.57 -10.10
N GLY A 32 18.98 11.75 -9.05
CA GLY A 32 18.84 13.06 -8.40
C GLY A 32 20.15 13.60 -7.80
N GLU A 33 21.02 12.75 -7.27
CA GLU A 33 22.33 13.14 -6.73
C GLU A 33 23.31 13.53 -7.85
N ALA A 34 23.24 12.85 -9.00
CA ALA A 34 24.03 13.15 -10.20
C ALA A 34 23.54 14.42 -10.93
N ALA A 35 22.22 14.57 -11.10
CA ALA A 35 21.58 15.67 -11.85
C ALA A 35 21.44 16.95 -10.99
N ARG A 36 22.58 17.53 -10.57
CA ARG A 36 22.60 18.76 -9.74
C ARG A 36 21.93 19.98 -10.39
N TYR A 37 21.84 19.99 -11.72
CA TYR A 37 21.15 21.01 -12.51
C TYR A 37 19.62 20.88 -12.48
N ALA A 38 19.07 19.73 -12.08
CA ALA A 38 17.63 19.49 -12.04
C ALA A 38 17.02 20.14 -10.79
N GLY A 39 16.11 21.10 -11.01
CA GLY A 39 15.35 21.74 -9.93
C GLY A 39 14.24 20.84 -9.38
N ALA A 40 13.52 21.32 -8.35
CA ALA A 40 12.44 20.56 -7.72
C ALA A 40 11.32 20.16 -8.71
N LYS A 41 10.96 21.05 -9.65
CA LYS A 41 9.95 20.77 -10.69
C LYS A 41 10.43 19.72 -11.69
N ASP A 42 11.70 19.77 -12.08
CA ASP A 42 12.28 18.78 -13.00
C ASP A 42 12.31 17.38 -12.35
N ARG A 43 12.70 17.31 -11.08
CA ARG A 43 12.72 16.06 -10.32
C ARG A 43 11.32 15.47 -10.12
N ALA A 44 10.32 16.33 -9.87
CA ALA A 44 8.93 15.92 -9.76
C ALA A 44 8.43 15.33 -11.08
N PHE A 45 8.71 16.00 -12.21
CA PHE A 45 8.37 15.51 -13.54
C PHE A 45 9.00 14.13 -13.82
N VAL A 46 10.32 14.01 -13.68
CA VAL A 46 11.04 12.76 -14.00
C VAL A 46 10.56 11.62 -13.10
N SER A 47 10.43 11.87 -11.79
CA SER A 47 9.91 10.86 -10.86
C SER A 47 8.47 10.48 -11.18
N GLY A 48 7.63 11.46 -11.54
CA GLY A 48 6.25 11.25 -11.92
C GLY A 48 6.13 10.34 -13.14
N LEU A 49 6.87 10.64 -14.21
CA LEU A 49 6.84 9.89 -15.46
C LEU A 49 7.35 8.46 -15.26
N VAL A 50 8.48 8.30 -14.55
CA VAL A 50 9.04 6.97 -14.22
C VAL A 50 8.02 6.13 -13.42
N LEU A 51 7.38 6.72 -12.41
CA LEU A 51 6.41 5.98 -11.59
C LEU A 51 5.15 5.63 -12.38
N ASP A 52 4.68 6.47 -13.30
CA ASP A 52 3.52 6.17 -14.15
C ASP A 52 3.82 5.10 -15.20
N VAL A 53 5.02 5.10 -15.77
CA VAL A 53 5.50 4.00 -16.60
C VAL A 53 5.49 2.69 -15.82
N LEU A 54 6.01 2.67 -14.59
CA LEU A 54 6.00 1.46 -13.76
C LEU A 54 4.60 1.05 -13.33
N ARG A 55 3.67 1.99 -13.16
CA ARG A 55 2.25 1.68 -12.92
C ARG A 55 1.62 1.00 -14.12
N ARG A 56 1.87 1.49 -15.34
CA ARG A 56 1.17 1.09 -16.56
C ARG A 56 2.05 0.33 -17.56
N ARG A 57 3.09 -0.37 -17.09
CA ARG A 57 4.16 -0.92 -17.94
C ARG A 57 3.62 -1.79 -19.07
N ARG A 58 2.71 -2.72 -18.77
CA ARG A 58 2.24 -3.71 -19.75
C ARG A 58 1.19 -3.11 -20.69
N SER A 59 0.28 -2.30 -20.16
CA SER A 59 -0.71 -1.62 -21.01
C SER A 59 -0.04 -0.61 -21.96
N LEU A 60 0.99 0.10 -21.49
CA LEU A 60 1.82 0.97 -22.35
C LEU A 60 2.56 0.17 -23.42
N ALA A 61 3.21 -0.94 -23.04
CA ALA A 61 3.91 -1.79 -23.99
C ALA A 61 2.97 -2.37 -25.05
N TRP A 62 1.77 -2.80 -24.66
CA TRP A 62 0.74 -3.28 -25.59
C TRP A 62 0.33 -2.20 -26.59
N ARG A 63 -0.02 -1.00 -26.09
CA ARG A 63 -0.47 0.11 -26.93
C ARG A 63 0.61 0.59 -27.89
N MET A 64 1.86 0.65 -27.43
CA MET A 64 3.02 1.03 -28.23
C MET A 64 3.49 -0.08 -29.17
N GLY A 65 3.18 -1.35 -28.87
CA GLY A 65 3.71 -2.50 -29.59
C GLY A 65 5.19 -2.79 -29.33
N GLU A 66 5.79 -2.18 -28.30
CA GLU A 66 7.20 -2.28 -27.92
C GLU A 66 7.34 -2.15 -26.40
N GLU A 67 8.20 -2.95 -25.77
CA GLU A 67 8.37 -2.97 -24.31
C GLU A 67 9.48 -2.04 -23.77
N GLY A 68 10.22 -1.36 -24.65
CA GLY A 68 11.41 -0.60 -24.28
C GLY A 68 11.13 0.64 -23.42
N PRO A 69 12.10 1.08 -22.58
CA PRO A 69 11.98 2.27 -21.72
C PRO A 69 11.55 3.55 -22.47
N ARG A 70 12.05 3.73 -23.70
CA ARG A 70 11.70 4.86 -24.56
C ARG A 70 10.25 4.82 -25.00
N ALA A 71 9.80 3.72 -25.59
CA ALA A 71 8.40 3.54 -26.00
C ALA A 71 7.45 3.72 -24.81
N ALA A 72 7.79 3.16 -23.65
CA ALA A 72 6.97 3.31 -22.44
C ALA A 72 6.88 4.77 -21.96
N ALA A 73 7.98 5.52 -21.95
CA ALA A 73 7.97 6.93 -21.56
C ALA A 73 7.16 7.80 -22.53
N LEU A 74 7.30 7.58 -23.85
CA LEU A 74 6.52 8.26 -24.88
C LEU A 74 5.02 7.94 -24.76
N GLY A 75 4.69 6.66 -24.60
CA GLY A 75 3.32 6.19 -24.39
C GLY A 75 2.69 6.78 -23.13
N ALA A 76 3.44 6.88 -22.03
CA ALA A 76 2.95 7.49 -20.80
C ALA A 76 2.61 8.97 -20.99
N LEU A 77 3.47 9.73 -21.68
CA LEU A 77 3.17 11.14 -22.00
C LEU A 77 1.90 11.28 -22.85
N ARG A 78 1.71 10.40 -23.83
CA ARG A 78 0.56 10.46 -24.73
C ARG A 78 -0.74 9.98 -24.10
N PHE A 79 -0.71 8.85 -23.41
CA PHE A 79 -1.90 8.10 -23.01
C PHE A 79 -2.31 8.32 -21.55
N LEU A 80 -1.41 8.84 -20.71
CA LEU A 80 -1.67 9.09 -19.29
C LEU A 80 -1.61 10.57 -18.93
N TRP A 81 -0.76 11.34 -19.64
CA TRP A 81 -0.56 12.77 -19.37
C TRP A 81 -1.17 13.67 -20.45
N ASP A 82 -1.86 13.06 -21.42
CA ASP A 82 -2.59 13.74 -22.50
C ASP A 82 -1.74 14.75 -23.30
N TRP A 83 -0.43 14.51 -23.44
CA TRP A 83 0.39 15.35 -24.28
C TRP A 83 0.00 15.22 -25.76
N PRO A 84 -0.13 16.33 -26.50
CA PRO A 84 -0.27 16.31 -27.94
C PRO A 84 0.93 15.62 -28.60
N LEU A 85 0.70 14.93 -29.71
CA LEU A 85 1.75 14.22 -30.45
C LEU A 85 2.86 15.18 -30.90
N GLU A 86 2.50 16.40 -31.28
CA GLU A 86 3.42 17.44 -31.74
C GLU A 86 4.40 17.82 -30.63
N ARG A 87 3.90 18.04 -29.41
CA ARG A 87 4.72 18.34 -28.23
C ARG A 87 5.67 17.19 -27.90
N ILE A 88 5.20 15.94 -28.00
CA ILE A 88 6.04 14.76 -27.77
C ILE A 88 7.15 14.70 -28.82
N ALA A 89 6.82 14.93 -30.09
CA ALA A 89 7.78 14.93 -31.19
C ALA A 89 8.84 16.05 -31.03
N GLU A 90 8.42 17.26 -30.65
CA GLU A 90 9.31 18.38 -30.36
C GLU A 90 10.25 18.08 -29.19
N ALA A 91 9.72 17.55 -28.08
CA ALA A 91 10.53 17.15 -26.93
C ALA A 91 11.51 16.03 -27.29
N ALA A 92 11.08 15.04 -28.06
CA ALA A 92 11.93 13.93 -28.50
C ALA A 92 13.09 14.42 -29.38
N ALA A 93 12.81 15.32 -30.32
CA ALA A 93 13.79 15.87 -31.28
C ALA A 93 14.62 17.06 -30.74
N GLU A 94 14.41 17.47 -29.49
CA GLU A 94 15.03 18.67 -28.93
C GLU A 94 16.58 18.56 -28.85
N ASP A 95 17.31 19.26 -29.70
CA ASP A 95 18.78 19.31 -29.60
C ASP A 95 19.25 20.25 -28.44
N PRO A 96 20.30 19.88 -27.66
CA PRO A 96 21.07 18.63 -27.67
C PRO A 96 20.62 17.62 -26.59
N HIS A 97 19.40 17.74 -26.04
CA HIS A 97 19.02 17.08 -24.78
C HIS A 97 17.87 16.08 -24.90
N GLY A 98 17.17 16.04 -26.02
CA GLY A 98 16.12 15.09 -26.33
C GLY A 98 16.69 13.71 -26.68
N PRO A 99 15.91 12.64 -26.51
CA PRO A 99 16.36 11.27 -26.79
C PRO A 99 16.46 10.93 -28.29
N GLY A 100 16.21 11.88 -29.20
CA GLY A 100 16.21 11.72 -30.64
C GLY A 100 14.80 11.73 -31.25
N PRO A 101 14.63 12.16 -32.52
CA PRO A 101 13.33 12.23 -33.20
C PRO A 101 12.53 10.93 -33.13
N LEU A 102 11.19 11.04 -33.22
CA LEU A 102 10.33 9.86 -33.27
C LEU A 102 10.60 9.04 -34.53
N SER A 103 10.67 7.72 -34.39
CA SER A 103 10.62 6.81 -35.53
C SER A 103 9.21 6.75 -36.13
N ASP A 104 9.08 6.27 -37.36
CA ASP A 104 7.78 6.08 -38.01
C ASP A 104 6.87 5.13 -37.20
N ALA A 105 7.45 4.08 -36.60
CA ALA A 105 6.74 3.14 -35.75
C ALA A 105 6.23 3.79 -34.46
N GLU A 106 7.07 4.60 -33.80
CA GLU A 106 6.68 5.35 -32.59
C GLU A 106 5.56 6.33 -32.91
N ARG A 107 5.68 7.09 -34.02
CA ARG A 107 4.64 8.03 -34.46
C ARG A 107 3.33 7.31 -34.72
N ALA A 108 3.35 6.22 -35.49
CA ALA A 108 2.16 5.43 -35.81
C ALA A 108 1.48 4.89 -34.54
N ALA A 109 2.25 4.38 -33.56
CA ALA A 109 1.71 3.85 -32.33
C ALA A 109 1.11 4.93 -31.40
N LEU A 110 1.69 6.14 -31.37
CA LEU A 110 1.17 7.27 -30.60
C LEU A 110 -0.11 7.88 -31.21
N GLU A 111 -0.26 7.78 -32.53
CA GLU A 111 -1.43 8.25 -33.28
C GLU A 111 -2.57 7.21 -33.28
N THR A 112 -2.25 5.96 -33.61
CA THR A 112 -3.19 4.83 -33.68
C THR A 112 -2.69 3.67 -32.81
N PRO A 113 -2.83 3.75 -31.48
CA PRO A 113 -2.37 2.70 -30.57
C PRO A 113 -3.20 1.43 -30.74
N ARG A 114 -2.59 0.27 -30.41
CA ARG A 114 -3.36 -0.98 -30.28
C ARG A 114 -4.44 -0.84 -29.22
N ASP A 115 -5.63 -1.35 -29.49
CA ASP A 115 -6.74 -1.29 -28.55
C ASP A 115 -6.42 -2.16 -27.32
N LEU A 116 -6.55 -1.56 -26.13
CA LEU A 116 -6.32 -2.28 -24.88
C LEU A 116 -7.44 -3.29 -24.60
N ALA A 117 -8.63 -3.13 -25.21
CA ALA A 117 -9.73 -4.08 -25.08
C ALA A 117 -9.36 -5.49 -25.57
N ASP A 118 -8.52 -5.57 -26.62
CA ASP A 118 -8.03 -6.81 -27.22
C ASP A 118 -6.91 -7.49 -26.41
N ALA A 119 -6.38 -6.82 -25.38
CA ALA A 119 -5.29 -7.34 -24.59
C ALA A 119 -5.76 -8.38 -23.55
N PRO A 120 -4.90 -9.35 -23.19
CA PRO A 120 -5.17 -10.25 -22.08
C PRO A 120 -5.43 -9.50 -20.75
N PRO A 121 -6.22 -10.06 -19.82
CA PRO A 121 -6.56 -9.42 -18.55
C PRO A 121 -5.36 -8.91 -17.75
N ALA A 122 -4.27 -9.69 -17.68
CA ALA A 122 -3.04 -9.30 -17.00
C ALA A 122 -2.32 -8.10 -17.63
N VAL A 123 -2.48 -7.89 -18.95
CA VAL A 123 -1.99 -6.70 -19.64
C VAL A 123 -2.88 -5.50 -19.34
N ARG A 124 -4.21 -5.67 -19.43
CA ARG A 124 -5.19 -4.60 -19.12
C ARG A 124 -5.11 -4.12 -17.68
N GLY A 125 -4.88 -5.05 -16.75
CA GLY A 125 -4.74 -4.79 -15.32
C GLY A 125 -3.32 -4.48 -14.88
N ASP A 126 -2.34 -4.44 -15.78
CA ASP A 126 -0.95 -4.13 -15.47
C ASP A 126 -0.35 -4.97 -14.32
N TYR A 127 -0.49 -6.29 -14.37
CA TYR A 127 0.18 -7.20 -13.42
C TYR A 127 0.92 -8.35 -14.14
N PRO A 128 1.90 -9.01 -13.49
CA PRO A 128 2.60 -10.17 -14.05
C PRO A 128 1.65 -11.32 -14.45
N ASP A 129 1.90 -11.97 -15.59
CA ASP A 129 1.04 -13.06 -16.10
C ASP A 129 0.85 -14.21 -15.10
N TRP A 130 1.90 -14.56 -14.36
CA TRP A 130 1.85 -15.66 -13.41
C TRP A 130 0.89 -15.39 -12.22
N LEU A 131 0.47 -14.14 -12.01
CA LEU A 131 -0.50 -13.77 -10.98
C LEU A 131 -1.95 -13.82 -11.47
N ASP A 132 -2.21 -14.01 -12.77
CA ASP A 132 -3.57 -13.98 -13.33
C ASP A 132 -4.48 -15.03 -12.69
N ALA A 133 -3.96 -16.21 -12.38
CA ALA A 133 -4.73 -17.24 -11.68
C ALA A 133 -5.18 -16.80 -10.28
N GLY A 134 -4.29 -16.19 -9.49
CA GLY A 134 -4.63 -15.66 -8.16
C GLY A 134 -5.61 -14.49 -8.24
N PHE A 135 -5.41 -13.58 -9.20
CA PHE A 135 -6.32 -12.47 -9.48
C PHE A 135 -7.70 -12.96 -9.95
N ALA A 136 -7.77 -14.01 -10.77
CA ALA A 136 -9.02 -14.63 -11.19
C ALA A 136 -9.75 -15.29 -10.02
N ARG A 137 -9.03 -15.95 -9.09
CA ARG A 137 -9.63 -16.46 -7.85
C ARG A 137 -10.19 -15.33 -6.97
N ALA A 138 -9.47 -14.22 -6.85
CA ALA A 138 -9.89 -13.09 -6.00
C ALA A 138 -11.03 -12.26 -6.57
N PHE A 139 -11.01 -12.00 -7.89
CA PHE A 139 -11.83 -10.98 -8.53
C PHE A 139 -12.62 -11.47 -9.74
N GLY A 140 -12.44 -12.73 -10.14
CA GLY A 140 -13.13 -13.32 -11.30
C GLY A 140 -12.90 -12.55 -12.59
N GLU A 141 -13.98 -12.20 -13.28
CA GLU A 141 -13.91 -11.44 -14.53
C GLU A 141 -13.48 -9.98 -14.33
N ALA A 142 -13.66 -9.41 -13.13
CA ALA A 142 -13.26 -8.03 -12.83
C ALA A 142 -11.75 -7.86 -12.60
N ARG A 143 -10.95 -8.94 -12.72
CA ARG A 143 -9.51 -8.93 -12.41
C ARG A 143 -8.71 -7.88 -13.18
N ALA A 144 -9.09 -7.58 -14.43
CA ALA A 144 -8.41 -6.58 -15.23
C ALA A 144 -8.66 -5.17 -14.66
N GLU A 145 -9.91 -4.88 -14.29
CA GLU A 145 -10.34 -3.61 -13.72
C GLU A 145 -9.75 -3.39 -12.33
N GLU A 146 -9.66 -4.44 -11.52
CA GLU A 146 -9.03 -4.42 -10.18
C GLU A 146 -7.52 -4.16 -10.28
N GLY A 147 -6.84 -4.87 -11.19
CA GLY A 147 -5.43 -4.62 -11.49
C GLY A 147 -5.20 -3.17 -11.98
N ALA A 148 -6.06 -2.68 -12.87
CA ALA A 148 -5.98 -1.32 -13.39
C ALA A 148 -6.13 -0.28 -12.27
N ALA A 149 -7.00 -0.51 -11.29
CA ALA A 149 -7.16 0.37 -10.12
C ALA A 149 -5.95 0.30 -9.17
N LEU A 150 -5.32 -0.87 -9.02
CA LEU A 150 -4.03 -1.02 -8.33
C LEU A 150 -2.87 -0.32 -9.05
N ALA A 151 -3.04 0.04 -10.33
CA ALA A 151 -2.10 0.82 -11.12
C ALA A 151 -2.41 2.34 -11.12
N GLU A 152 -3.39 2.81 -10.36
CA GLU A 152 -3.67 4.25 -10.25
C GLU A 152 -2.73 4.97 -9.28
N ARG A 153 -2.82 6.30 -9.24
CA ARG A 153 -2.12 7.11 -8.23
C ARG A 153 -2.94 7.12 -6.95
N ALA A 154 -2.33 6.69 -5.86
CA ALA A 154 -3.01 6.62 -4.56
C ALA A 154 -3.25 8.03 -3.97
N PRO A 155 -4.41 8.27 -3.33
CA PRO A 155 -4.60 9.42 -2.48
C PRO A 155 -3.76 9.30 -1.19
N VAL A 156 -3.66 10.41 -0.45
CA VAL A 156 -3.05 10.42 0.89
C VAL A 156 -4.15 10.38 1.93
N ASP A 157 -4.25 9.24 2.61
CA ASP A 157 -5.20 9.05 3.71
C ASP A 157 -4.53 9.36 5.05
N LEU A 158 -5.33 9.97 5.94
CA LEU A 158 -4.92 10.41 7.25
C LEU A 158 -5.89 9.82 8.28
N ARG A 159 -5.33 9.33 9.39
CA ARG A 159 -6.09 8.90 10.56
C ARG A 159 -6.01 9.96 11.64
N VAL A 160 -7.14 10.51 12.05
CA VAL A 160 -7.25 11.40 13.21
C VAL A 160 -6.94 10.63 14.50
N ASN A 161 -6.09 11.19 15.34
CA ASN A 161 -5.75 10.63 16.64
C ASN A 161 -6.70 11.16 17.72
N THR A 162 -7.67 10.33 18.09
CA THR A 162 -8.69 10.64 19.10
C THR A 162 -8.14 10.82 20.52
N LEU A 163 -6.88 10.48 20.78
CA LEU A 163 -6.21 10.78 22.06
C LEU A 163 -5.77 12.25 22.18
N LYS A 164 -5.69 12.98 21.07
CA LYS A 164 -5.12 14.34 21.00
C LYS A 164 -6.10 15.38 20.48
N THR A 165 -7.04 14.98 19.63
CA THR A 165 -7.97 15.90 18.98
C THR A 165 -9.22 15.15 18.52
N ASP A 166 -10.19 15.90 17.98
CA ASP A 166 -11.39 15.38 17.33
C ASP A 166 -11.34 15.58 15.80
N PRO A 167 -12.17 14.86 15.02
CA PRO A 167 -12.17 14.96 13.56
C PRO A 167 -12.44 16.37 13.00
N GLU A 168 -13.28 17.16 13.65
CA GLU A 168 -13.62 18.51 13.19
C GLU A 168 -12.41 19.45 13.28
N ARG A 169 -11.74 19.44 14.44
CA ARG A 169 -10.51 20.23 14.64
C ARG A 169 -9.38 19.78 13.73
N ALA A 170 -9.23 18.47 13.52
CA ALA A 170 -8.22 17.94 12.61
C ALA A 170 -8.48 18.37 11.16
N LEU A 171 -9.74 18.29 10.69
CA LEU A 171 -10.13 18.72 9.35
C LEU A 171 -9.84 20.21 9.13
N LYS A 172 -10.20 21.06 10.08
CA LYS A 172 -9.90 22.51 10.00
C LYS A 172 -8.40 22.79 9.90
N ALA A 173 -7.57 22.02 10.61
CA ALA A 173 -6.11 22.15 10.56
C ALA A 173 -5.50 21.69 9.21
N LEU A 174 -6.23 20.87 8.45
CA LEU A 174 -5.82 20.31 7.17
C LEU A 174 -6.41 21.05 5.96
N ALA A 175 -7.07 22.20 6.18
CA ALA A 175 -7.71 22.96 5.11
C ALA A 175 -6.74 23.41 4.00
N SER A 176 -5.48 23.68 4.34
CA SER A 176 -4.44 24.10 3.38
C SER A 176 -4.03 23.01 2.38
N VAL A 177 -4.37 21.74 2.67
CA VAL A 177 -4.12 20.59 1.80
C VAL A 177 -5.43 19.97 1.31
N GLU A 178 -6.54 20.69 1.45
CA GLU A 178 -7.87 20.30 0.95
C GLU A 178 -8.32 18.90 1.39
N ALA A 179 -7.93 18.48 2.60
CA ALA A 179 -8.38 17.21 3.14
C ALA A 179 -9.91 17.17 3.28
N ARG A 180 -10.51 16.01 3.03
CA ARG A 180 -11.96 15.77 3.15
C ARG A 180 -12.22 14.49 3.95
N PRO A 181 -13.33 14.38 4.70
CA PRO A 181 -13.75 13.11 5.27
C PRO A 181 -13.92 12.04 4.20
N THR A 182 -13.51 10.81 4.50
CA THR A 182 -13.70 9.67 3.58
C THR A 182 -15.15 9.17 3.55
N GLY A 183 -15.92 9.44 4.60
CA GLY A 183 -17.28 8.91 4.79
C GLY A 183 -17.33 7.45 5.26
N VAL A 184 -16.19 6.76 5.36
CA VAL A 184 -16.13 5.34 5.74
C VAL A 184 -15.87 5.17 7.24
N LEU A 185 -14.88 5.88 7.78
CA LEU A 185 -14.59 5.93 9.22
C LEU A 185 -14.66 7.38 9.71
N PRO A 186 -15.23 7.67 10.89
CA PRO A 186 -15.33 9.04 11.42
C PRO A 186 -13.98 9.75 11.59
N THR A 187 -12.90 8.99 11.77
CA THR A 187 -11.55 9.48 11.98
C THR A 187 -10.71 9.50 10.70
N ALA A 188 -11.25 9.11 9.55
CA ALA A 188 -10.51 9.01 8.31
C ALA A 188 -10.72 10.22 7.39
N LEU A 189 -9.62 10.89 7.07
CA LEU A 189 -9.57 12.02 6.13
C LEU A 189 -8.72 11.64 4.92
N ARG A 190 -8.99 12.27 3.78
CA ARG A 190 -8.33 12.02 2.49
C ARG A 190 -7.93 13.32 1.81
N ILE A 191 -6.71 13.35 1.32
CA ILE A 191 -6.22 14.34 0.37
C ILE A 191 -6.18 13.65 -1.00
N ALA A 192 -6.69 14.33 -2.03
CA ALA A 192 -6.71 13.81 -3.39
C ALA A 192 -5.29 13.44 -3.89
N ALA A 193 -5.22 12.49 -4.82
CA ALA A 193 -3.94 12.11 -5.41
C ALA A 193 -3.28 13.33 -6.07
N PRO A 194 -1.97 13.54 -5.87
CA PRO A 194 -1.28 14.70 -6.42
C PRO A 194 -1.17 14.63 -7.96
N ASP A 195 -1.14 15.80 -8.60
CA ASP A 195 -0.81 15.95 -10.03
C ASP A 195 0.53 15.25 -10.33
N PRO A 196 0.60 14.42 -11.38
CA PRO A 196 1.80 13.66 -11.75
C PRO A 196 3.05 14.52 -11.98
N ALA A 197 2.90 15.76 -12.44
CA ALA A 197 4.00 16.67 -12.73
C ALA A 197 4.34 17.60 -11.54
N ALA A 198 3.53 17.61 -10.49
CA ALA A 198 3.71 18.48 -9.33
C ALA A 198 4.21 17.71 -8.10
N ARG A 199 4.97 18.40 -7.24
CA ARG A 199 5.30 17.88 -5.92
C ARG A 199 4.13 18.18 -4.98
N GLY A 200 3.48 17.14 -4.46
CA GLY A 200 2.50 17.30 -3.38
C GLY A 200 3.11 17.95 -2.13
N GLY A 201 2.31 18.73 -1.42
CA GLY A 201 2.71 19.30 -0.12
C GLY A 201 3.03 18.20 0.88
N ALA A 202 4.11 18.36 1.65
CA ALA A 202 4.44 17.42 2.72
C ALA A 202 3.44 17.60 3.87
N VAL A 203 2.52 16.66 4.02
CA VAL A 203 1.49 16.71 5.08
C VAL A 203 2.15 16.72 6.47
N GLU A 204 3.29 16.07 6.59
CA GLU A 204 4.11 16.03 7.81
C GLU A 204 4.69 17.39 8.20
N ALA A 205 4.72 18.36 7.27
CA ALA A 205 5.14 19.74 7.56
C ALA A 205 4.03 20.57 8.24
N ILE A 206 2.80 20.08 8.28
CA ILE A 206 1.69 20.75 8.98
C ILE A 206 1.94 20.68 10.49
N PRO A 207 1.93 21.80 11.24
CA PRO A 207 2.32 21.82 12.65
C PRO A 207 1.58 20.82 13.55
N GLN A 208 0.33 20.50 13.22
CA GLN A 208 -0.53 19.56 13.93
C GLN A 208 -0.05 18.11 13.81
N PHE A 209 0.68 17.76 12.74
CA PHE A 209 1.33 16.45 12.63
C PHE A 209 2.33 16.23 13.77
N SER A 210 3.22 17.20 14.02
CA SER A 210 4.20 17.16 15.12
C SER A 210 3.54 17.14 16.50
N LYS A 211 2.31 17.66 16.63
CA LYS A 211 1.49 17.57 17.84
C LYS A 211 0.75 16.22 18.00
N GLY A 212 0.92 15.30 17.04
CA GLY A 212 0.29 13.99 17.05
C GLY A 212 -1.20 14.00 16.80
N TRP A 213 -1.74 15.03 16.13
CA TRP A 213 -3.19 15.13 15.85
C TRP A 213 -3.68 14.11 14.83
N PHE A 214 -2.82 13.66 13.93
CA PHE A 214 -3.14 12.68 12.91
C PHE A 214 -1.89 11.91 12.47
N GLU A 215 -2.11 10.77 11.83
CA GLU A 215 -1.08 9.92 11.22
C GLU A 215 -1.36 9.75 9.73
N VAL A 216 -0.32 9.67 8.90
CA VAL A 216 -0.46 9.23 7.51
C VAL A 216 -0.67 7.71 7.50
N GLN A 217 -1.85 7.27 7.07
CA GLN A 217 -2.22 5.86 7.05
C GLN A 217 -3.35 5.61 6.05
N ASP A 218 -3.15 4.66 5.15
CA ASP A 218 -4.17 4.20 4.20
C ASP A 218 -5.50 3.85 4.88
N LEU A 219 -6.63 4.21 4.26
CA LEU A 219 -7.96 3.93 4.79
C LEU A 219 -8.20 2.42 5.02
N GLY A 220 -7.71 1.54 4.15
CA GLY A 220 -7.81 0.08 4.32
C GLY A 220 -7.06 -0.41 5.56
N SER A 221 -5.89 0.18 5.86
CA SER A 221 -5.15 -0.09 7.11
C SER A 221 -5.90 0.42 8.35
N GLN A 222 -6.67 1.51 8.23
CA GLN A 222 -7.54 2.01 9.31
C GLN A 222 -8.76 1.09 9.53
N ILE A 223 -9.39 0.61 8.45
CA ILE A 223 -10.49 -0.37 8.50
C ILE A 223 -9.99 -1.69 9.08
N ALA A 224 -8.82 -2.16 8.67
CA ALA A 224 -8.24 -3.38 9.24
C ALA A 224 -8.02 -3.26 10.75
N ALA A 225 -7.58 -2.09 11.24
CA ALA A 225 -7.45 -1.87 12.67
C ALA A 225 -8.82 -1.85 13.40
N SER A 226 -9.91 -1.42 12.75
CA SER A 226 -11.24 -1.41 13.36
C SER A 226 -11.85 -2.81 13.53
N ALA A 227 -11.39 -3.80 12.74
CA ALA A 227 -11.76 -5.21 12.91
C ALA A 227 -11.32 -5.80 14.26
N ALA A 228 -10.45 -5.09 15.00
CA ALA A 228 -10.16 -5.41 16.38
C ALA A 228 -11.37 -5.26 17.30
N GLY A 229 -12.46 -4.59 16.89
CA GLY A 229 -13.70 -4.43 17.67
C GLY A 229 -13.53 -3.55 18.91
N GLU A 230 -14.44 -3.69 19.88
CA GLU A 230 -14.31 -3.03 21.18
C GLU A 230 -13.11 -3.63 21.95
N VAL A 231 -12.17 -2.76 22.31
CA VAL A 231 -10.87 -3.09 22.94
C VAL A 231 -10.54 -2.21 24.14
N LYS A 232 -11.44 -1.31 24.55
CA LYS A 232 -11.25 -0.47 25.74
C LYS A 232 -11.09 -1.35 26.98
N GLY A 233 -10.02 -1.13 27.73
CA GLY A 233 -9.66 -1.93 28.91
C GLY A 233 -9.04 -3.30 28.61
N ALA A 234 -8.92 -3.70 27.34
CA ALA A 234 -8.43 -5.02 26.95
C ALA A 234 -6.89 -5.18 27.04
N GLN A 235 -6.43 -6.42 27.02
CA GLN A 235 -5.03 -6.81 26.77
C GLN A 235 -4.85 -7.12 25.28
N VAL A 236 -4.09 -6.29 24.58
CA VAL A 236 -3.88 -6.39 23.13
C VAL A 236 -2.40 -6.67 22.84
N LEU A 237 -2.13 -7.61 21.96
CA LEU A 237 -0.79 -7.85 21.40
C LEU A 237 -0.81 -7.56 19.90
N ASP A 238 -0.05 -6.57 19.45
CA ASP A 238 0.28 -6.38 18.05
C ASP A 238 1.59 -7.14 17.75
N LEU A 239 1.46 -8.32 17.14
CA LEU A 239 2.55 -9.29 16.98
C LEU A 239 3.45 -8.98 15.78
N CYS A 240 3.01 -8.13 14.86
CA CYS A 240 3.76 -7.68 13.69
C CYS A 240 3.63 -6.16 13.56
N ALA A 241 3.95 -5.46 14.64
CA ALA A 241 3.67 -4.04 14.82
C ALA A 241 4.34 -3.15 13.76
N GLY A 242 5.44 -3.60 13.16
CA GLY A 242 6.17 -2.84 12.16
C GLY A 242 6.52 -1.44 12.67
N GLY A 243 6.24 -0.43 11.85
CA GLY A 243 6.41 0.98 12.21
C GLY A 243 5.35 1.55 13.18
N GLY A 244 4.43 0.73 13.69
CA GLY A 244 3.47 1.09 14.74
C GLY A 244 2.17 1.74 14.27
N GLY A 245 1.88 1.76 12.96
CA GLY A 245 0.68 2.42 12.43
C GLY A 245 -0.61 1.85 13.05
N LYS A 246 -0.79 0.53 13.00
CA LYS A 246 -1.97 -0.17 13.55
C LYS A 246 -1.95 -0.20 15.08
N THR A 247 -0.78 -0.43 15.69
CA THR A 247 -0.57 -0.27 17.14
C THR A 247 -1.14 1.04 17.68
N LEU A 248 -0.85 2.17 17.02
CA LEU A 248 -1.34 3.48 17.45
C LEU A 248 -2.84 3.69 17.19
N ALA A 249 -3.41 3.02 16.18
CA ALA A 249 -4.86 3.01 15.98
C ALA A 249 -5.54 2.28 17.12
N LEU A 250 -5.02 1.11 17.48
CA LEU A 250 -5.52 0.30 18.60
C LEU A 250 -5.37 1.06 19.92
N ALA A 251 -4.22 1.68 20.20
CA ALA A 251 -4.03 2.49 21.41
C ALA A 251 -5.05 3.64 21.52
N ALA A 252 -5.37 4.28 20.40
CA ALA A 252 -6.40 5.33 20.34
C ALA A 252 -7.81 4.77 20.55
N ALA A 253 -8.15 3.63 19.92
CA ALA A 253 -9.43 2.93 20.12
C ALA A 253 -9.61 2.47 21.58
N MET A 254 -8.52 2.04 22.23
CA MET A 254 -8.49 1.68 23.65
C MET A 254 -8.63 2.90 24.58
N GLY A 255 -8.55 4.14 24.06
CA GLY A 255 -8.68 5.36 24.86
C GLY A 255 -7.64 5.47 25.97
N ASN A 256 -6.41 4.98 25.76
CA ASN A 256 -5.36 4.88 26.79
C ASN A 256 -5.74 4.03 28.03
N THR A 257 -6.64 3.06 27.87
CA THR A 257 -7.01 2.09 28.92
C THR A 257 -6.55 0.68 28.54
N GLY A 258 -6.49 -0.24 29.52
CA GLY A 258 -5.94 -1.58 29.27
C GLY A 258 -4.44 -1.54 29.00
N GLN A 259 -3.93 -2.48 28.21
CA GLN A 259 -2.51 -2.55 27.84
C GLN A 259 -2.36 -3.06 26.41
N ILE A 260 -1.57 -2.36 25.59
CA ILE A 260 -1.13 -2.83 24.27
C ILE A 260 0.36 -3.15 24.29
N TYR A 261 0.70 -4.35 23.83
CA TYR A 261 2.07 -4.80 23.62
C TYR A 261 2.37 -4.77 22.12
N ALA A 262 3.49 -4.16 21.72
CA ALA A 262 3.92 -4.10 20.33
C ALA A 262 5.21 -4.89 20.14
N TYR A 263 5.19 -5.87 19.25
CA TYR A 263 6.32 -6.73 18.91
C TYR A 263 6.49 -6.81 17.39
N ASP A 264 7.73 -6.97 16.95
CA ASP A 264 8.09 -7.31 15.57
C ASP A 264 9.36 -8.16 15.65
N SER A 265 9.52 -9.12 14.74
CA SER A 265 10.73 -9.96 14.68
C SER A 265 11.97 -9.18 14.25
N ASP A 266 11.79 -8.04 13.58
CA ASP A 266 12.86 -7.11 13.21
C ASP A 266 12.84 -5.84 14.09
N ALA A 267 13.80 -5.73 15.00
CA ALA A 267 13.91 -4.59 15.91
C ALA A 267 14.02 -3.24 15.19
N ARG A 268 14.53 -3.21 13.94
CA ARG A 268 14.63 -1.99 13.14
C ARG A 268 13.26 -1.42 12.79
N ARG A 269 12.25 -2.28 12.62
CA ARG A 269 10.89 -1.85 12.30
C ARG A 269 10.23 -1.15 13.49
N LEU A 270 10.52 -1.58 14.71
CA LEU A 270 10.00 -0.99 15.96
C LEU A 270 10.62 0.36 16.32
N THR A 271 11.71 0.76 15.68
CA THR A 271 12.47 1.98 16.04
C THR A 271 11.57 3.22 16.00
N ASP A 272 10.68 3.30 15.01
CA ASP A 272 9.76 4.43 14.89
C ASP A 272 8.57 4.37 15.85
N THR A 273 8.19 3.17 16.34
CA THR A 273 7.00 2.96 17.15
C THR A 273 7.05 3.72 18.47
N VAL A 274 8.21 3.76 19.14
CA VAL A 274 8.39 4.51 20.41
C VAL A 274 8.17 6.01 20.18
N ARG A 275 8.92 6.59 19.24
CA ARG A 275 8.84 8.02 18.91
C ARG A 275 7.44 8.43 18.47
N ARG A 276 6.78 7.60 17.64
CA ARG A 276 5.40 7.86 17.19
C ARG A 276 4.39 7.69 18.34
N GLY A 277 4.61 6.75 19.25
CA GLY A 277 3.82 6.56 20.48
C GLY A 277 3.85 7.78 21.38
N ASP A 278 5.04 8.33 21.64
CA ASP A 278 5.21 9.56 22.42
C ASP A 278 4.48 10.75 21.78
N ARG A 279 4.69 10.94 20.48
CA ARG A 279 4.01 11.98 19.69
C ARG A 279 2.48 11.82 19.76
N ALA A 280 1.99 10.60 19.58
CA ALA A 280 0.57 10.27 19.63
C ALA A 280 -0.02 10.34 21.05
N GLY A 281 0.81 10.37 22.10
CA GLY A 281 0.39 10.32 23.50
C GLY A 281 -0.22 8.97 23.90
N ALA A 282 0.26 7.88 23.30
CA ALA A 282 -0.11 6.53 23.70
C ALA A 282 0.61 6.18 25.02
N ARG A 283 -0.15 6.04 26.10
CA ARG A 283 0.36 5.81 27.47
C ARG A 283 0.27 4.36 27.91
N ASN A 284 -0.60 3.58 27.27
CA ASN A 284 -0.81 2.16 27.54
C ASN A 284 0.01 1.25 26.59
N LEU A 285 1.03 1.79 25.93
CA LEU A 285 1.87 1.06 24.96
C LEU A 285 3.16 0.56 25.61
N GLN A 286 3.44 -0.74 25.48
CA GLN A 286 4.72 -1.33 25.81
C GLN A 286 5.34 -2.01 24.58
N VAL A 287 6.51 -1.53 24.16
CA VAL A 287 7.29 -2.16 23.09
C VAL A 287 8.06 -3.35 23.64
N ARG A 288 7.87 -4.52 23.02
CA ARG A 288 8.60 -5.76 23.29
C ARG A 288 9.62 -5.96 22.18
N SER A 289 10.89 -5.64 22.46
CA SER A 289 11.95 -5.73 21.46
C SER A 289 12.48 -7.17 21.30
N PRO A 290 12.67 -7.68 20.08
CA PRO A 290 13.22 -9.03 19.84
C PRO A 290 14.68 -9.18 20.29
N VAL A 291 15.38 -8.09 20.63
CA VAL A 291 16.75 -8.13 21.18
C VAL A 291 16.80 -8.63 22.63
N ASN A 292 15.67 -8.56 23.34
CA ASN A 292 15.58 -9.03 24.71
C ASN A 292 15.35 -10.54 24.72
N PRO A 293 15.91 -11.30 25.68
CA PRO A 293 15.56 -12.70 25.88
C PRO A 293 14.06 -12.85 26.16
N GLU A 294 13.42 -13.81 25.48
CA GLU A 294 12.00 -14.16 25.66
C GLU A 294 11.05 -12.93 25.68
N PRO A 295 11.01 -12.11 24.61
CA PRO A 295 10.39 -10.78 24.66
C PRO A 295 8.88 -10.80 24.89
N LEU A 296 8.23 -11.93 24.61
CA LEU A 296 6.79 -12.15 24.74
C LEU A 296 6.41 -12.96 25.99
N LYS A 297 7.38 -13.27 26.85
CA LYS A 297 7.14 -14.07 28.07
C LYS A 297 6.08 -13.45 28.96
N GLY A 298 5.15 -14.28 29.40
CA GLY A 298 4.08 -13.90 30.31
C GLY A 298 2.87 -13.30 29.61
N LEU A 299 2.83 -13.34 28.28
CA LEU A 299 1.66 -12.95 27.47
C LEU A 299 0.83 -14.16 27.03
N GLU A 300 1.35 -15.38 27.17
CA GLU A 300 0.71 -16.62 26.73
C GLU A 300 -0.67 -16.81 27.37
N GLY A 301 -1.69 -17.01 26.52
CA GLY A 301 -3.08 -17.21 26.94
C GLY A 301 -3.72 -16.02 27.68
N ARG A 302 -3.17 -14.80 27.57
CA ARG A 302 -3.67 -13.62 28.30
C ARG A 302 -4.28 -12.54 27.44
N MET A 303 -4.09 -12.59 26.12
CA MET A 303 -4.50 -11.51 25.22
C MET A 303 -5.97 -11.68 24.83
N ASP A 304 -6.75 -10.61 24.99
CA ASP A 304 -8.10 -10.47 24.45
C ASP A 304 -8.07 -10.43 22.91
N VAL A 305 -7.09 -9.71 22.36
CA VAL A 305 -6.87 -9.57 20.92
C VAL A 305 -5.39 -9.75 20.62
N VAL A 306 -5.08 -10.65 19.69
CA VAL A 306 -3.76 -10.73 19.05
C VAL A 306 -3.92 -10.24 17.62
N PHE A 307 -3.41 -9.03 17.36
CA PHE A 307 -3.43 -8.40 16.06
C PHE A 307 -2.19 -8.83 15.26
N VAL A 308 -2.40 -9.34 14.06
CA VAL A 308 -1.36 -9.89 13.19
C VAL A 308 -1.42 -9.17 11.85
N ASP A 309 -0.65 -8.09 11.72
CA ASP A 309 -0.37 -7.44 10.43
C ASP A 309 0.73 -8.20 9.70
N ALA A 310 0.36 -9.33 9.11
CA ALA A 310 1.30 -10.36 8.70
C ALA A 310 2.28 -9.86 7.62
N PRO A 311 3.54 -10.35 7.63
CA PRO A 311 4.45 -10.10 6.53
C PRO A 311 3.86 -10.70 5.24
N CYS A 312 3.66 -9.87 4.23
CA CYS A 312 3.07 -10.28 2.95
C CYS A 312 3.84 -9.72 1.76
N THR A 313 3.38 -10.06 0.56
CA THR A 313 3.94 -9.55 -0.70
C THR A 313 3.64 -8.06 -0.93
N GLY A 314 2.59 -7.54 -0.29
CA GLY A 314 2.12 -6.17 -0.46
C GLY A 314 1.44 -5.90 -1.80
N THR A 315 0.86 -6.94 -2.44
CA THR A 315 0.18 -6.82 -3.74
C THR A 315 -0.98 -5.82 -3.74
N GLY A 316 -1.63 -5.60 -2.61
CA GLY A 316 -2.69 -4.60 -2.45
C GLY A 316 -2.17 -3.15 -2.42
N SER A 317 -0.87 -2.94 -2.21
CA SER A 317 -0.27 -1.60 -2.05
C SER A 317 0.42 -1.06 -3.30
N TRP A 318 0.26 -1.71 -4.46
CA TRP A 318 1.00 -1.37 -5.69
C TRP A 318 0.80 0.06 -6.18
N ARG A 319 -0.35 0.69 -5.96
CA ARG A 319 -0.56 2.11 -6.30
C ARG A 319 0.39 3.08 -5.58
N ARG A 320 0.94 2.64 -4.43
CA ARG A 320 1.95 3.37 -3.63
C ARG A 320 3.38 2.94 -3.96
N HIS A 321 3.56 1.68 -4.35
CA HIS A 321 4.86 1.07 -4.67
C HIS A 321 4.82 0.35 -6.03
N PRO A 322 4.68 1.09 -7.15
CA PRO A 322 4.36 0.48 -8.45
C PRO A 322 5.49 -0.38 -9.03
N ASP A 323 6.70 -0.27 -8.48
CA ASP A 323 7.86 -1.06 -8.89
C ASP A 323 7.89 -2.45 -8.26
N THR A 324 7.18 -2.68 -7.14
CA THR A 324 7.25 -3.95 -6.41
C THR A 324 6.55 -5.08 -7.16
N LYS A 325 5.49 -4.80 -7.91
CA LYS A 325 4.76 -5.82 -8.69
C LYS A 325 5.63 -6.53 -9.72
N TRP A 326 6.56 -5.80 -10.35
CA TRP A 326 7.45 -6.34 -11.37
C TRP A 326 8.66 -7.09 -10.79
N ARG A 327 8.87 -7.02 -9.47
CA ARG A 327 9.93 -7.75 -8.76
C ARG A 327 9.40 -8.92 -7.94
N LEU A 328 8.08 -9.08 -7.84
CA LEU A 328 7.48 -10.18 -7.12
C LEU A 328 7.72 -11.47 -7.90
N THR A 329 8.17 -12.52 -7.19
CA THR A 329 8.39 -13.85 -7.75
C THR A 329 7.57 -14.90 -7.00
N PRO A 330 7.29 -16.06 -7.61
CA PRO A 330 6.61 -17.16 -6.94
C PRO A 330 7.30 -17.61 -5.64
N GLU A 331 8.64 -17.62 -5.60
CA GLU A 331 9.42 -18.01 -4.43
C GLU A 331 9.28 -16.99 -3.30
N ALA A 332 9.23 -15.69 -3.64
CA ALA A 332 9.00 -14.63 -2.66
C ALA A 332 7.60 -14.74 -2.05
N LEU A 333 6.59 -15.07 -2.87
CA LEU A 333 5.23 -15.35 -2.40
C LEU A 333 5.21 -16.58 -1.48
N ALA A 334 5.77 -17.71 -1.90
CA ALA A 334 5.82 -18.94 -1.09
C ALA A 334 6.54 -18.73 0.25
N ARG A 335 7.61 -17.93 0.28
CA ARG A 335 8.28 -17.56 1.54
C ARG A 335 7.35 -16.77 2.47
N ARG A 336 6.57 -15.81 1.95
CA ARG A 336 5.61 -15.04 2.77
C ARG A 336 4.50 -15.92 3.33
N GLN A 337 4.02 -16.89 2.55
CA GLN A 337 3.04 -17.87 3.01
C GLN A 337 3.55 -18.67 4.22
N ALA A 338 4.78 -19.17 4.14
CA ALA A 338 5.40 -19.91 5.26
C ALA A 338 5.59 -19.03 6.50
N GLU A 339 6.00 -17.76 6.32
CA GLU A 339 6.10 -16.80 7.42
C GLU A 339 4.72 -16.49 8.05
N GLN A 340 3.68 -16.36 7.23
CA GLN A 340 2.29 -16.13 7.68
C GLN A 340 1.76 -17.31 8.50
N ASP A 341 1.96 -18.54 8.01
CA ASP A 341 1.58 -19.77 8.73
C ASP A 341 2.25 -19.83 10.11
N GLN A 342 3.57 -19.56 10.17
CA GLN A 342 4.33 -19.54 11.43
C GLN A 342 3.80 -18.47 12.39
N VAL A 343 3.57 -17.25 11.91
CA VAL A 343 3.10 -16.14 12.76
C VAL A 343 1.67 -16.39 13.27
N LEU A 344 0.80 -17.00 12.46
CA LEU A 344 -0.54 -17.40 12.90
C LEU A 344 -0.48 -18.48 13.99
N ASP A 345 0.38 -19.48 13.83
CA ASP A 345 0.60 -20.53 14.83
C ASP A 345 1.15 -19.93 16.14
N ASP A 346 2.06 -18.95 16.06
CA ASP A 346 2.56 -18.24 17.23
C ASP A 346 1.48 -17.37 17.89
N ALA A 347 0.65 -16.67 17.10
CA ALA A 347 -0.43 -15.84 17.60
C ALA A 347 -1.41 -16.62 18.49
N ALA A 348 -1.77 -17.86 18.09
CA ALA A 348 -2.70 -18.72 18.83
C ALA A 348 -2.28 -18.99 20.29
N ARG A 349 -0.97 -18.97 20.58
CA ARG A 349 -0.41 -19.20 21.91
C ARG A 349 -0.72 -18.07 22.89
N PHE A 350 -0.90 -16.84 22.39
CA PHE A 350 -1.12 -15.66 23.22
C PHE A 350 -2.60 -15.37 23.48
N VAL A 351 -3.50 -15.91 22.66
CA VAL A 351 -4.94 -15.70 22.76
C VAL A 351 -5.53 -16.43 23.96
N LYS A 352 -6.24 -15.70 24.82
CA LYS A 352 -7.00 -16.28 25.93
C LYS A 352 -8.27 -16.99 25.44
N ALA A 353 -8.88 -17.84 26.26
CA ALA A 353 -10.18 -18.43 25.94
C ALA A 353 -11.25 -17.32 25.71
N GLY A 354 -11.98 -17.41 24.60
CA GLY A 354 -12.91 -16.35 24.15
C GLY A 354 -12.23 -15.08 23.59
N GLY A 355 -10.91 -15.03 23.51
CA GLY A 355 -10.16 -13.99 22.79
C GLY A 355 -10.11 -14.25 21.28
N ARG A 356 -9.54 -13.32 20.52
CA ARG A 356 -9.49 -13.40 19.05
C ARG A 356 -8.12 -13.05 18.45
N ILE A 357 -7.84 -13.63 17.29
CA ILE A 357 -6.80 -13.19 16.36
C ILE A 357 -7.46 -12.30 15.32
N VAL A 358 -6.82 -11.18 14.99
CA VAL A 358 -7.17 -10.37 13.81
C VAL A 358 -6.01 -10.51 12.84
N TYR A 359 -6.19 -11.35 11.81
CA TYR A 359 -5.21 -11.58 10.76
C TYR A 359 -5.42 -10.56 9.64
N VAL A 360 -4.36 -9.86 9.25
CA VAL A 360 -4.40 -8.81 8.25
C VAL A 360 -3.23 -8.97 7.30
N THR A 361 -3.49 -8.80 6.01
CA THR A 361 -2.46 -8.60 4.98
C THR A 361 -2.78 -7.33 4.19
N CYS A 362 -1.76 -6.70 3.59
CA CYS A 362 -1.97 -5.79 2.46
C CYS A 362 -1.76 -6.52 1.12
N SER A 363 -2.27 -7.76 1.05
CA SER A 363 -2.33 -8.56 -0.17
C SER A 363 -3.73 -8.52 -0.78
N VAL A 364 -3.82 -8.94 -2.05
CA VAL A 364 -5.07 -9.28 -2.74
C VAL A 364 -5.06 -10.72 -3.25
N LEU A 365 -4.05 -11.49 -2.86
CA LEU A 365 -3.84 -12.85 -3.33
C LEU A 365 -4.47 -13.84 -2.34
N PRO A 366 -5.43 -14.68 -2.77
CA PRO A 366 -6.06 -15.67 -1.90
C PRO A 366 -5.04 -16.62 -1.27
N GLU A 367 -3.90 -16.82 -1.93
CA GLU A 367 -2.80 -17.61 -1.42
C GLU A 367 -2.15 -17.00 -0.16
N GLU A 368 -2.22 -15.71 0.10
CA GLU A 368 -1.76 -15.12 1.37
C GLU A 368 -2.91 -14.88 2.36
N ASP A 369 -4.14 -15.00 1.88
CA ASP A 369 -5.34 -14.55 2.55
C ASP A 369 -6.16 -15.76 3.01
N GLU A 370 -7.21 -16.13 2.28
CA GLU A 370 -8.10 -17.24 2.66
C GLU A 370 -7.39 -18.57 2.82
N ASP A 371 -6.39 -18.87 1.98
CA ASP A 371 -5.69 -20.16 2.02
C ASP A 371 -4.88 -20.31 3.31
N ARG A 372 -4.35 -19.20 3.87
CA ARG A 372 -3.64 -19.19 5.15
C ARG A 372 -4.59 -19.33 6.32
N VAL A 373 -5.73 -18.64 6.27
CA VAL A 373 -6.76 -18.74 7.31
C VAL A 373 -7.32 -20.16 7.37
N GLU A 374 -7.61 -20.76 6.23
CA GLU A 374 -8.15 -22.12 6.16
C GLU A 374 -7.14 -23.15 6.68
N ALA A 375 -5.88 -23.04 6.26
CA ALA A 375 -4.82 -23.92 6.75
C ALA A 375 -4.63 -23.79 8.27
N PHE A 376 -4.73 -22.57 8.83
CA PHE A 376 -4.69 -22.36 10.27
C PHE A 376 -5.87 -23.03 10.99
N LEU A 377 -7.10 -22.85 10.50
CA LEU A 377 -8.30 -23.44 11.13
C LEU A 377 -8.27 -24.97 11.13
N GLN A 378 -7.66 -25.59 10.12
CA GLN A 378 -7.42 -27.03 10.08
C GLN A 378 -6.42 -27.50 11.14
N ARG A 379 -5.38 -26.69 11.43
CA ARG A 379 -4.38 -27.00 12.47
C ARG A 379 -4.85 -26.68 13.88
N HIS A 380 -5.74 -25.70 14.04
CA HIS A 380 -6.19 -25.17 15.34
C HIS A 380 -7.70 -25.26 15.52
N SER A 381 -8.21 -26.48 15.78
CA SER A 381 -9.65 -26.76 15.95
C SER A 381 -10.33 -26.01 17.09
N GLY A 382 -9.57 -25.37 17.98
CA GLY A 382 -10.08 -24.50 19.03
C GLY A 382 -10.45 -23.09 18.55
N PHE A 383 -10.26 -22.78 17.27
CA PHE A 383 -10.61 -21.49 16.66
C PHE A 383 -11.74 -21.63 15.64
N ALA A 384 -12.54 -20.58 15.52
CA ALA A 384 -13.57 -20.46 14.50
C ALA A 384 -13.53 -19.08 13.85
N ARG A 385 -13.89 -19.02 12.57
CA ARG A 385 -14.02 -17.76 11.83
C ARG A 385 -15.25 -16.99 12.32
N ARG A 386 -15.14 -15.67 12.43
CA ARG A 386 -16.27 -14.74 12.61
C ARG A 386 -16.22 -13.66 11.54
N ALA A 387 -17.35 -13.01 11.32
CA ALA A 387 -17.42 -11.83 10.48
C ALA A 387 -16.39 -10.79 10.95
N ALA A 388 -15.55 -10.33 10.02
CA ALA A 388 -14.46 -9.40 10.30
C ALA A 388 -14.96 -7.99 10.67
N THR A 389 -16.24 -7.71 10.42
CA THR A 389 -16.91 -6.49 10.87
C THR A 389 -18.41 -6.72 11.05
N ASP A 390 -19.01 -5.94 11.94
CA ASP A 390 -20.45 -5.78 12.12
C ASP A 390 -20.95 -4.41 11.60
N GLN A 391 -20.05 -3.59 11.04
CA GLN A 391 -20.38 -2.27 10.52
C GLN A 391 -21.14 -2.39 9.20
N ALA A 392 -22.37 -1.89 9.17
CA ALA A 392 -23.25 -2.00 8.00
C ALA A 392 -22.64 -1.41 6.72
N ASN A 393 -21.88 -0.31 6.83
CA ASN A 393 -21.21 0.34 5.69
C ASN A 393 -19.96 -0.41 5.17
N LEU A 394 -19.55 -1.49 5.84
CA LEU A 394 -18.45 -2.35 5.42
C LEU A 394 -18.92 -3.77 5.05
N ALA A 395 -20.20 -4.09 5.27
CA ALA A 395 -20.75 -5.42 5.04
C ALA A 395 -20.65 -5.86 3.57
N ASP A 396 -20.74 -4.91 2.62
CA ASP A 396 -20.62 -5.18 1.18
C ASP A 396 -19.22 -5.63 0.75
N TYR A 397 -18.22 -5.46 1.63
CA TYR A 397 -16.84 -5.90 1.39
C TYR A 397 -16.50 -7.24 2.05
N LEU A 398 -17.50 -7.89 2.67
CA LEU A 398 -17.33 -9.22 3.25
C LEU A 398 -17.32 -10.29 2.15
N THR A 399 -16.35 -11.20 2.22
CA THR A 399 -16.34 -12.45 1.48
C THR A 399 -17.47 -13.36 1.98
N PRO A 400 -17.86 -14.42 1.23
CA PRO A 400 -18.85 -15.37 1.72
C PRO A 400 -18.48 -16.06 3.04
N ALA A 401 -17.19 -16.11 3.38
CA ALA A 401 -16.71 -16.68 4.63
C ALA A 401 -16.72 -15.69 5.80
N GLY A 402 -17.04 -14.41 5.55
CA GLY A 402 -17.09 -13.36 6.55
C GLY A 402 -15.78 -12.61 6.75
N ASP A 403 -14.79 -12.77 5.87
CA ASP A 403 -13.55 -11.97 5.91
C ASP A 403 -13.75 -10.66 5.14
N LEU A 404 -13.01 -9.60 5.45
CA LEU A 404 -13.03 -8.38 4.62
C LEU A 404 -12.03 -8.52 3.47
N ARG A 405 -12.46 -8.20 2.25
CA ARG A 405 -11.58 -7.97 1.09
C ARG A 405 -11.79 -6.56 0.57
N LEU A 406 -10.75 -5.75 0.68
CA LEU A 406 -10.73 -4.37 0.23
C LEU A 406 -9.85 -4.24 -1.01
N SER A 407 -10.15 -3.26 -1.85
CA SER A 407 -9.36 -2.94 -3.05
C SER A 407 -9.51 -1.47 -3.44
N PRO A 408 -8.62 -0.94 -4.30
CA PRO A 408 -8.80 0.41 -4.84
C PRO A 408 -10.12 0.60 -5.58
N ARG A 409 -10.58 -0.40 -6.34
CA ARG A 409 -11.78 -0.26 -7.17
C ARG A 409 -13.06 -0.42 -6.36
N THR A 410 -13.13 -1.41 -5.46
CA THR A 410 -14.35 -1.71 -4.71
C THR A 410 -14.55 -0.80 -3.50
N SER A 411 -13.50 -0.55 -2.72
CA SER A 411 -13.59 0.18 -1.45
C SER A 411 -12.84 1.51 -1.45
N GLY A 412 -12.16 1.88 -2.54
CA GLY A 412 -11.40 3.13 -2.61
C GLY A 412 -10.17 3.16 -1.70
N THR A 413 -9.69 2.01 -1.22
CA THR A 413 -8.54 1.86 -0.30
C THR A 413 -7.36 1.21 -1.01
N ASP A 414 -6.24 0.95 -0.33
CA ASP A 414 -5.33 -0.08 -0.84
C ASP A 414 -6.02 -1.46 -0.76
N GLY A 415 -5.46 -2.45 -1.42
CA GLY A 415 -5.85 -3.84 -1.25
C GLY A 415 -5.48 -4.35 0.15
N PHE A 416 -6.47 -4.91 0.85
CA PHE A 416 -6.32 -5.46 2.18
C PHE A 416 -7.24 -6.67 2.36
N PHE A 417 -6.76 -7.62 3.14
CA PHE A 417 -7.57 -8.73 3.64
C PHE A 417 -7.60 -8.72 5.17
N VAL A 418 -8.74 -9.05 5.76
CA VAL A 418 -8.90 -9.13 7.22
C VAL A 418 -9.77 -10.32 7.61
N ALA A 419 -9.22 -11.21 8.43
CA ALA A 419 -9.95 -12.32 9.03
C ALA A 419 -9.94 -12.22 10.56
N VAL A 420 -11.07 -12.54 11.18
CA VAL A 420 -11.20 -12.58 12.65
C VAL A 420 -11.44 -14.02 13.10
N LEU A 421 -10.53 -14.53 13.92
CA LEU A 421 -10.51 -15.93 14.37
C LEU A 421 -10.68 -15.96 15.89
N GLU A 422 -11.80 -16.46 16.37
CA GLU A 422 -12.12 -16.49 17.79
C GLU A 422 -11.78 -17.85 18.40
N LYS A 423 -11.08 -17.83 19.54
CA LYS A 423 -10.79 -19.02 20.33
C LYS A 423 -12.00 -19.41 21.16
N ALA A 424 -12.34 -20.70 21.19
CA ALA A 424 -13.39 -21.23 22.04
C ALA A 424 -13.17 -20.85 23.52
N ARG A 425 -14.29 -20.75 24.26
CA ARG A 425 -14.31 -20.40 25.69
C ARG A 425 -13.96 -21.57 26.58
#